data_AF-A0A956H5A9-F1
#
_entry.id   AF-A0A956H5A9-F1
#
_cell.length_a   1.000
_cell.length_b   1.000
_cell.length_c   1.000
_cell.angle_alpha   90.00
_cell.angle_beta   90.00
_cell.angle_gamma   90.00
#
_symmetry.space_group_name_H-M   'P 1'
#
loop_
_entity.id
_entity.type
_entity.pdbx_description
1 polymer ?
#
loop_
_entity_poly.entity_id
_entity_poly.type
_entity_poly.pdbx_seq_one_letter_code
_entity_poly.pdbx_strand_id
1 'polypeptide(L)'
;MRIGIDLGGTKIAGAAFRDDGQELLELRVPTPTSSYEDAVAAVVGVVGDIETELRSRDLLGADQHCTVGVGHPGAISPATGLIKNANQTVLGGHPLAADLEVAL
;
A
#
# COMPACT_ATOMS: atom_id res chain seq x y z
N MET A 1 -12.54 -0.37 -9.48
CA MET A 1 -12.22 -0.64 -8.06
C MET A 1 -10.87 -0.06 -7.73
N ARG A 2 -10.72 0.55 -6.55
CA ARG A 2 -9.47 1.20 -6.10
C ARG A 2 -9.12 0.74 -4.70
N ILE A 3 -7.84 0.62 -4.40
CA ILE A 3 -7.34 0.43 -3.04
C ILE A 3 -6.52 1.65 -2.64
N GLY A 4 -6.80 2.20 -1.47
CA GLY A 4 -5.97 3.20 -0.82
C GLY A 4 -5.20 2.56 0.33
N ILE A 5 -3.88 2.80 0.38
CA ILE A 5 -3.01 2.39 1.48
C ILE A 5 -2.48 3.64 2.19
N ASP A 6 -2.56 3.66 3.51
CA ASP A 6 -1.85 4.60 4.38
C ASP A 6 -0.73 3.84 5.10
N LEU A 7 0.51 4.02 4.64
CA LEU A 7 1.72 3.47 5.25
C LEU A 7 2.19 4.41 6.37
N GLY A 8 1.64 4.26 7.57
CA GLY A 8 2.03 5.03 8.75
C GLY A 8 3.22 4.42 9.51
N GLY A 9 3.79 5.19 10.44
CA GLY A 9 4.95 4.79 11.27
C GLY A 9 4.70 3.61 12.23
N THR A 10 3.46 3.24 12.48
CA THR A 10 3.08 2.19 13.44
C THR A 10 2.05 1.23 12.87
N LYS A 11 1.24 1.68 11.92
CA LYS A 11 0.18 0.89 11.31
C LYS A 11 0.13 1.18 9.81
N ILE A 12 -0.14 0.14 9.03
CA ILE A 12 -0.59 0.23 7.65
C ILE A 12 -2.11 0.07 7.67
N ALA A 13 -2.84 1.02 7.10
CA ALA A 13 -4.26 0.89 6.84
C ALA A 13 -4.50 0.74 5.34
N GLY A 14 -5.38 -0.17 4.95
CA GLY A 14 -5.79 -0.37 3.56
C GLY A 14 -7.31 -0.38 3.46
N ALA A 15 -7.86 0.28 2.44
CA ALA A 15 -9.30 0.29 2.19
C ALA A 15 -9.60 0.13 0.70
N ALA A 16 -10.65 -0.64 0.39
CA ALA A 16 -11.16 -0.81 -0.97
C ALA A 16 -12.36 0.10 -1.23
N PHE A 17 -12.38 0.69 -2.41
CA PHE A 17 -13.43 1.60 -2.86
C PHE A 17 -13.98 1.19 -4.22
N ARG A 18 -15.29 1.35 -4.40
CA ARG A 18 -15.94 1.35 -5.70
C ARG A 18 -15.60 2.61 -6.49
N ASP A 19 -15.95 2.61 -7.77
CA ASP A 19 -15.66 3.72 -8.67
C ASP A 19 -16.46 5.00 -8.33
N ASP A 20 -17.59 4.85 -7.62
CA ASP A 20 -18.39 5.94 -7.05
C ASP A 20 -17.86 6.47 -5.71
N GLY A 21 -16.77 5.90 -5.20
CA GLY A 21 -16.15 6.28 -3.93
C GLY A 21 -16.74 5.58 -2.70
N GLN A 22 -17.70 4.65 -2.87
CA GLN A 22 -18.20 3.85 -1.75
C GLN A 22 -17.09 2.95 -1.21
N GLU A 23 -16.81 3.04 0.09
CA GLU A 23 -15.92 2.12 0.80
C GLU A 23 -16.59 0.75 0.98
N LEU A 24 -15.84 -0.32 0.69
CA LEU A 24 -16.32 -1.70 0.75
C LEU A 24 -15.78 -2.47 1.95
N LEU A 25 -14.51 -2.27 2.28
CA LEU A 25 -13.85 -2.86 3.44
C LEU A 25 -12.56 -2.11 3.78
N GLU A 26 -12.14 -2.26 5.03
CA GLU A 26 -10.91 -1.72 5.58
C GLU A 26 -10.16 -2.84 6.32
N LEU A 27 -8.83 -2.86 6.18
CA LEU A 27 -7.91 -3.71 6.93
C LEU A 27 -6.81 -2.86 7.56
N ARG A 28 -6.31 -3.30 8.72
CA ARG A 28 -5.20 -2.66 9.41
C ARG A 28 -4.22 -3.69 9.94
N VAL A 29 -2.93 -3.46 9.68
CA VAL A 29 -1.84 -4.29 10.21
C VAL A 29 -0.79 -3.40 10.87
N PRO A 30 0.00 -3.91 11.84
CA PRO A 30 1.17 -3.20 12.33
C PRO A 30 2.17 -2.94 11.20
N THR A 31 2.81 -1.76 11.19
CA THR A 31 3.90 -1.48 10.23
C THR A 31 5.17 -2.18 10.71
N PRO A 32 5.79 -3.06 9.90
CA PRO A 32 7.11 -3.58 10.22
C PRO A 32 8.14 -2.45 10.26
N THR A 33 8.96 -2.44 11.31
CA THR A 33 10.01 -1.43 11.49
C THR A 33 11.42 -2.02 11.41
N SER A 34 11.54 -3.29 11.05
CA SER A 34 12.80 -4.05 10.98
C SER A 34 13.61 -3.72 9.73
N SER A 35 12.96 -3.58 8.57
CA SER A 35 13.61 -3.32 7.29
C SER A 35 12.66 -2.62 6.30
N TYR A 36 13.22 -2.10 5.22
CA TYR A 36 12.46 -1.52 4.11
C TYR A 36 11.66 -2.60 3.37
N GLU A 37 12.28 -3.74 3.13
CA GLU A 37 11.74 -4.89 2.43
C GLU A 37 10.52 -5.46 3.16
N ASP A 38 10.57 -5.53 4.49
CA ASP A 38 9.42 -5.95 5.30
C ASP A 38 8.25 -4.97 5.18
N ALA A 39 8.52 -3.67 5.07
CA ALA A 39 7.47 -2.66 4.87
C ALA A 39 6.82 -2.80 3.49
N VAL A 40 7.60 -3.02 2.43
CA VAL A 40 7.09 -3.29 1.07
C VAL A 40 6.25 -4.56 1.06
N ALA A 41 6.77 -5.66 1.61
CA ALA A 41 6.06 -6.94 1.68
C ALA A 41 4.74 -6.82 2.47
N ALA A 42 4.71 -6.03 3.55
CA ALA A 42 3.49 -5.79 4.30
C ALA A 42 2.44 -5.01 3.50
N VAL A 43 2.84 -4.01 2.70
CA VAL A 43 1.91 -3.30 1.81
C VAL A 43 1.33 -4.26 0.76
N VAL A 44 2.18 -5.07 0.12
CA VAL A 44 1.74 -6.09 -0.86
C VAL A 44 0.78 -7.08 -0.21
N GLY A 45 1.09 -7.55 1.01
CA GLY A 45 0.22 -8.44 1.77
C GLY A 45 -1.16 -7.83 2.02
N VAL A 46 -1.22 -6.58 2.49
CA VAL A 46 -2.50 -5.88 2.72
C VAL A 46 -3.30 -5.75 1.42
N VAL A 47 -2.67 -5.40 0.31
CA VAL A 47 -3.36 -5.33 -1.00
C VAL A 47 -3.92 -6.70 -1.39
N GLY A 48 -3.11 -7.76 -1.29
CA GLY A 48 -3.52 -9.13 -1.61
C GLY A 48 -4.66 -9.64 -0.73
N ASP A 49 -4.64 -9.33 0.57
CA ASP A 49 -5.70 -9.69 1.51
C ASP A 49 -7.02 -8.99 1.15
N ILE A 50 -6.95 -7.69 0.81
CA ILE A 50 -8.12 -6.93 0.36
C ILE A 50 -8.69 -7.52 -0.93
N GLU A 51 -7.87 -7.78 -1.95
CA GLU A 51 -8.35 -8.36 -3.20
C GLU A 51 -8.96 -9.75 -3.00
N THR A 52 -8.36 -10.57 -2.13
CA THR A 52 -8.88 -11.88 -1.76
C THR A 52 -10.26 -11.77 -1.13
N GLU A 53 -10.45 -10.83 -0.21
CA GLU A 53 -11.75 -10.59 0.42
C GLU A 53 -12.79 -10.01 -0.56
N LEU A 54 -12.38 -9.19 -1.53
CA LEU A 54 -13.29 -8.73 -2.58
C LEU A 54 -13.72 -9.87 -3.50
N ARG A 55 -12.79 -10.78 -3.87
CA ARG A 55 -13.11 -11.98 -4.67
C ARG A 55 -14.01 -12.94 -3.92
N SER A 56 -13.80 -13.15 -2.62
CA SER A 56 -14.65 -14.02 -1.79
C SER A 56 -16.11 -13.53 -1.71
N ARG A 57 -16.32 -12.22 -1.89
CA ARG A 57 -17.63 -11.55 -1.91
C ARG A 57 -18.21 -11.36 -3.33
N ASP A 58 -17.57 -11.92 -4.36
CA ASP A 58 -17.97 -11.74 -5.78
C ASP A 58 -18.02 -10.26 -6.21
N LEU A 59 -17.16 -9.42 -5.61
CA LEU A 59 -17.04 -7.99 -5.91
C LEU A 59 -15.90 -7.67 -6.87
N LEU A 60 -14.94 -8.60 -7.04
CA LEU A 60 -13.79 -8.49 -7.93
C LEU A 60 -13.66 -9.80 -8.72
N GLY A 61 -13.47 -9.72 -10.04
CA GLY A 61 -13.26 -10.90 -10.88
C GLY A 61 -11.95 -11.63 -10.58
N ALA A 62 -11.89 -12.92 -10.94
CA ALA A 62 -10.70 -13.75 -10.70
C ALA A 62 -9.41 -13.16 -11.32
N ASP A 63 -9.51 -12.64 -12.55
CA ASP A 63 -8.38 -12.05 -13.29
C ASP A 63 -8.34 -10.51 -13.21
N GLN A 64 -9.12 -9.90 -12.30
CA GLN A 64 -9.12 -8.46 -12.11
C GLN A 64 -8.22 -8.06 -10.94
N HIS A 65 -7.53 -6.94 -11.12
CA HIS A 65 -6.72 -6.30 -10.08
C HIS A 65 -7.23 -4.89 -9.80
N CYS A 66 -7.06 -4.45 -8.56
CA CYS A 66 -7.38 -3.09 -8.15
C CYS A 66 -6.23 -2.13 -8.51
N THR A 67 -6.57 -0.90 -8.89
CA THR A 67 -5.56 0.17 -8.91
C THR A 67 -5.24 0.58 -7.49
N VAL A 68 -3.96 0.69 -7.14
CA VAL A 68 -3.50 0.99 -5.78
C VAL A 68 -2.91 2.40 -5.70
N GLY A 69 -3.34 3.18 -4.71
CA GLY A 69 -2.69 4.41 -4.31
C GLY A 69 -2.09 4.27 -2.91
N VAL A 70 -0.87 4.76 -2.70
CA VAL A 70 -0.16 4.64 -1.41
C VAL A 70 0.24 6.02 -0.89
N GLY A 71 -0.30 6.38 0.28
CA GLY A 71 0.18 7.48 1.10
C GLY A 71 1.29 7.00 2.04
N HIS A 72 2.36 7.77 2.18
CA HIS A 72 3.48 7.46 3.06
C HIS A 72 4.05 8.74 3.70
N PRO A 73 4.75 8.65 4.85
CA PRO A 73 5.41 9.80 5.45
C PRO A 73 6.62 10.24 4.63
N GLY A 74 6.89 11.55 4.66
CA GLY A 74 7.97 12.14 3.88
C GLY A 74 7.51 12.48 2.46
N ALA A 75 8.47 12.58 1.53
CA ALA A 75 8.20 12.91 0.14
C ALA A 75 9.16 12.18 -0.79
N ILE A 76 8.71 11.86 -2.00
CA ILE A 76 9.58 11.38 -3.07
C ILE A 76 10.38 12.56 -3.61
N SER A 77 11.71 12.43 -3.65
CA SER A 77 12.59 13.43 -4.25
C SER A 77 12.51 13.38 -5.78
N PRO A 78 12.14 14.47 -6.47
CA PRO A 78 12.08 14.47 -7.93
C PRO A 78 13.43 14.24 -8.61
N ALA A 79 14.54 14.54 -7.92
CA ALA A 79 15.88 14.40 -8.46
C ALA A 79 16.42 12.96 -8.40
N THR A 80 15.91 12.12 -7.49
CA THR A 80 16.46 10.79 -7.23
C THR A 80 15.42 9.68 -7.26
N GLY A 81 14.13 9.99 -7.18
CA GLY A 81 13.05 9.00 -7.01
C GLY A 81 13.02 8.36 -5.61
N LEU A 82 13.91 8.78 -4.70
CA LEU A 82 14.03 8.21 -3.36
C LEU A 82 13.20 9.00 -2.35
N ILE A 83 12.72 8.31 -1.31
CA ILE A 83 12.07 8.95 -0.17
C ILE A 83 13.06 9.83 0.60
N LYS A 84 12.63 11.04 0.95
CA LYS A 84 13.32 11.98 1.85
C LYS A 84 12.38 12.46 2.96
N ASN A 85 12.97 12.89 4.08
CA ASN A 85 12.28 13.49 5.22
C ASN A 85 11.13 12.63 5.79
N ALA A 86 11.27 11.30 5.75
CA ALA A 86 10.32 10.40 6.38
C ALA A 86 10.67 10.23 7.87
N ASN A 87 9.66 10.36 8.74
CA ASN A 87 9.83 10.06 10.17
C ASN A 87 10.05 8.55 10.41
N GLN A 88 9.66 7.70 9.46
CA GLN A 88 9.95 6.28 9.45
C GLN A 88 11.30 6.06 8.74
N THR A 89 12.35 5.82 9.53
CA THR A 89 13.74 5.80 9.05
C THR A 89 14.01 4.70 8.03
N VAL A 90 13.34 3.55 8.13
CA VAL A 90 13.50 2.43 7.19
C VAL A 90 13.06 2.77 5.76
N LEU A 91 12.26 3.82 5.56
CA LEU A 91 11.84 4.24 4.22
C LEU A 91 12.84 5.21 3.56
N GLY A 92 13.60 5.96 4.37
CA GLY A 92 14.46 7.03 3.88
C GLY A 92 15.54 6.51 2.94
N GLY A 93 15.68 7.14 1.76
CA GLY A 93 16.69 6.75 0.77
C GLY A 93 16.29 5.59 -0.14
N HIS A 94 15.07 5.06 -0.03
CA HIS A 94 14.59 3.95 -0.88
C HIS A 94 13.59 4.41 -1.96
N PRO A 95 13.51 3.70 -3.11
CA PRO A 95 12.63 4.05 -4.24
C PRO A 95 11.23 3.40 -4.11
N LEU A 96 10.51 3.68 -3.01
CA LEU A 96 9.23 3.01 -2.67
C LEU A 96 8.22 2.89 -3.82
N ALA A 97 8.03 3.95 -4.60
CA ALA A 97 7.08 3.91 -5.71
C ALA A 97 7.48 2.86 -6.77
N ALA A 98 8.75 2.86 -7.18
CA ALA A 98 9.24 1.93 -8.19
C ALA A 98 9.22 0.48 -7.69
N ASP A 99 9.58 0.25 -6.43
CA ASP A 99 9.59 -1.10 -5.86
C ASP A 99 8.17 -1.66 -5.69
N LEU A 100 7.20 -0.83 -5.32
CA LEU A 100 5.79 -1.23 -5.27
C LEU A 100 5.19 -1.46 -6.65
N GLU A 101 5.58 -0.69 -7.67
CA GLU A 101 5.17 -0.94 -9.06
C GLU A 101 5.67 -2.30 -9.60
N VAL A 102 6.79 -2.80 -9.09
CA VAL A 102 7.33 -4.13 -9.45
C VAL A 102 6.70 -5.25 -8.62
N ALA A 103 6.37 -4.98 -7.36
CA ALA A 103 5.93 -6.00 -6.41
C ALA A 103 4.42 -6.29 -6.43
N LEU A 104 3.60 -5.38 -6.97
CA LEU A 104 2.14 -5.51 -7.12
C LEU A 104 1.76 -5.97 -8.53
#